data_AF-A0A966UL35-F1
#
_entry.id   AF-A0A966UL35-F1
#
_cell.length_a   1.000
_cell.length_b   1.000
_cell.length_c   1.000
_cell.angle_alpha   90.00
_cell.angle_beta   90.00
_cell.angle_gamma   90.00
#
_symmetry.space_group_name_H-M   'P 1'
#
loop_
_entity.id
_entity.type
_entity.pdbx_description
1 polymer ?
#
loop_
_entity_poly.entity_id
_entity_poly.type
_entity_poly.pdbx_seq_one_letter_code
_entity_poly.pdbx_strand_id
1 'polypeptide(L)'
;LSWKVCGADGAKHDQRNREILAKFLTWKPVMALFWQYYNNEVVDGEQVGFWLVDNKNVKTPLHATLTELFAAQEEAAREMRGRTRRLPGYEDIAAFSENWLNARAPR
;
A
#
# COMPACT_ATOMS: atom_id res chain seq x y z
N LEU A 1 -9.82 2.23 -0.37
CA LEU A 1 -11.20 2.01 0.10
C LEU A 1 -11.21 1.99 1.61
N SER A 2 -12.31 2.44 2.20
CA SER A 2 -12.47 2.44 3.65
C SER A 2 -12.79 1.05 4.18
N TRP A 3 -12.56 0.85 5.48
CA TRP A 3 -12.88 -0.38 6.19
C TRP A 3 -14.34 -0.80 6.02
N LYS A 4 -15.27 0.16 6.12
CA LYS A 4 -16.72 -0.08 6.00
C LYS A 4 -17.13 -0.52 4.60
N VAL A 5 -16.58 0.10 3.55
CA VAL A 5 -16.86 -0.29 2.16
C VAL A 5 -16.39 -1.72 1.87
N CYS A 6 -15.33 -2.16 2.56
CA CYS A 6 -14.84 -3.52 2.48
C CYS A 6 -15.59 -4.51 3.38
N GLY A 7 -16.67 -4.09 4.05
CA GLY A 7 -17.49 -4.95 4.89
C GLY A 7 -16.81 -5.38 6.19
N ALA A 8 -15.92 -4.55 6.73
CA ALA A 8 -15.10 -4.85 7.90
C ALA A 8 -14.25 -6.12 7.76
N ASP A 9 -13.86 -6.45 6.52
CA ASP A 9 -13.05 -7.60 6.17
C ASP A 9 -11.64 -7.13 5.78
N GLY A 10 -10.65 -7.51 6.59
CA GLY A 10 -9.26 -7.10 6.40
C GLY A 10 -8.64 -7.64 5.11
N ALA A 11 -9.03 -8.82 4.66
CA ALA A 11 -8.51 -9.42 3.42
C ALA A 11 -9.08 -8.68 2.20
N LYS A 12 -10.39 -8.38 2.21
CA LYS A 12 -11.00 -7.54 1.15
C LYS A 12 -10.44 -6.12 1.17
N HIS A 13 -10.21 -5.55 2.36
CA HIS A 13 -9.61 -4.22 2.50
C HIS A 13 -8.21 -4.16 1.88
N ASP A 14 -7.34 -5.14 2.17
CA ASP A 14 -6.04 -5.25 1.52
C ASP A 14 -6.17 -5.39 0.00
N GLN A 15 -6.90 -6.41 -0.45
CA GLN A 15 -7.02 -6.72 -1.88
C GLN A 15 -7.46 -5.50 -2.68
N ARG A 16 -8.56 -4.85 -2.27
CA ARG A 16 -9.12 -3.72 -3.02
C ARG A 16 -8.20 -2.51 -3.02
N ASN A 17 -7.52 -2.22 -1.92
CA ASN A 17 -6.58 -1.10 -1.85
C ASN A 17 -5.33 -1.36 -2.69
N ARG A 18 -4.83 -2.60 -2.69
CA ARG A 18 -3.72 -3.01 -3.54
C ARG A 18 -4.05 -2.93 -5.03
N GLU A 19 -5.24 -3.37 -5.44
CA GLU A 19 -5.75 -3.22 -6.81
C GLU A 19 -5.80 -1.74 -7.23
N ILE A 20 -6.26 -0.86 -6.35
CA ILE A 20 -6.32 0.59 -6.61
C ILE A 20 -4.91 1.19 -6.72
N LEU A 21 -4.02 0.85 -5.81
CA LEU A 21 -2.64 1.34 -5.82
C LEU A 21 -1.90 0.89 -7.09
N ALA A 22 -2.03 -0.38 -7.48
CA ALA A 22 -1.44 -0.90 -8.71
C ALA A 22 -1.93 -0.12 -9.94
N LYS A 23 -3.24 0.18 -10.02
CA LYS A 23 -3.79 1.01 -11.10
C LYS A 23 -3.21 2.43 -11.11
N PHE A 24 -3.06 3.07 -9.95
CA PHE A 24 -2.46 4.41 -9.89
C PHE A 24 -0.99 4.41 -10.31
N LEU A 25 -0.25 3.35 -10.01
CA LEU A 25 1.17 3.23 -10.38
C LEU A 25 1.39 3.18 -11.90
N THR A 26 0.39 2.76 -12.69
CA THR A 26 0.46 2.79 -14.17
C THR A 26 0.68 4.21 -14.73
N TRP A 27 0.29 5.25 -13.98
CA TRP A 27 0.50 6.65 -14.34
C TRP A 27 1.90 7.16 -13.96
N LYS A 28 2.74 6.29 -13.38
CA LYS A 28 4.08 6.60 -12.89
C LYS A 28 4.10 7.83 -11.96
N PRO A 29 3.28 7.85 -10.90
CA PRO A 29 3.19 9.00 -10.02
C PRO A 29 4.52 9.21 -9.30
N VAL A 30 4.86 10.47 -9.05
CA VAL A 30 6.03 10.82 -8.22
C VAL A 30 5.82 10.36 -6.77
N MET A 31 4.57 10.34 -6.31
CA MET A 31 4.20 9.94 -4.95
C MET A 31 2.75 9.43 -4.92
N ALA A 32 2.51 8.38 -4.13
CA ALA A 32 1.18 7.94 -3.73
C ALA A 32 1.07 8.00 -2.21
N LEU A 33 -0.05 8.52 -1.71
CA LEU A 33 -0.30 8.66 -0.27
C LEU A 33 -1.54 7.87 0.12
N PHE A 34 -1.42 7.06 1.16
CA PHE A 34 -2.55 6.39 1.79
C PHE A 34 -2.99 7.19 3.01
N TRP A 35 -4.18 7.78 2.94
CA TRP A 35 -4.86 8.33 4.11
C TRP A 35 -5.65 7.20 4.78
N GLN A 36 -5.48 6.88 6.07
CA GLN A 36 -4.47 7.38 7.01
C GLN A 36 -3.79 6.24 7.79
N TYR A 37 -2.84 6.56 8.66
CA TYR A 37 -2.13 5.52 9.41
C TYR A 37 -2.94 5.01 10.62
N TYR A 38 -3.37 5.90 11.52
CA TYR A 38 -4.15 5.56 12.73
C TYR A 38 -5.63 5.93 12.58
N ASN A 39 -6.53 5.05 13.00
CA ASN A 39 -7.96 5.32 12.94
C ASN A 39 -8.41 6.40 13.95
N ASN A 40 -9.00 7.48 13.44
CA ASN A 40 -9.77 8.46 14.21
C ASN A 40 -11.24 8.56 13.76
N GLU A 41 -11.67 7.70 12.84
CA GLU A 41 -12.99 7.72 12.19
C GLU A 41 -13.87 6.60 12.76
N VAL A 42 -14.36 6.83 13.98
CA VAL A 42 -15.29 5.93 14.69
C VAL A 42 -16.62 6.65 14.89
N VAL A 43 -17.70 6.08 14.35
CA VAL A 43 -19.06 6.63 14.43
C VAL A 43 -19.97 5.57 15.03
N ASP A 44 -20.65 5.89 16.12
CA ASP A 44 -21.54 4.96 16.86
C ASP A 44 -20.88 3.61 17.22
N GLY A 45 -19.58 3.63 17.50
CA GLY A 45 -18.78 2.43 17.81
C GLY A 45 -18.30 1.63 16.59
N GLU A 46 -18.70 2.01 15.37
CA GLU A 46 -18.23 1.39 14.13
C GLU A 46 -16.98 2.08 13.59
N GLN A 47 -16.01 1.30 13.11
CA GLN A 47 -14.84 1.82 12.40
C GLN A 47 -15.22 2.06 10.93
N VAL A 48 -15.31 3.32 10.49
CA VAL A 48 -15.87 3.65 9.16
C VAL A 48 -14.84 4.13 8.14
N GLY A 49 -13.63 4.42 8.63
CA GLY A 49 -12.64 5.20 7.94
C GLY A 49 -11.65 4.47 7.03
N PHE A 50 -10.65 5.24 6.62
CA PHE A 50 -9.49 4.77 5.88
C PHE A 50 -8.31 4.75 6.84
N TRP A 51 -7.87 3.58 7.29
CA TRP A 51 -6.79 3.47 8.27
C TRP A 51 -6.02 2.16 8.12
N LEU A 52 -4.77 2.15 8.57
CA LEU A 52 -3.91 0.96 8.59
C LEU A 52 -3.86 0.30 9.97
N VAL A 53 -4.00 1.11 11.02
CA VAL A 53 -4.02 0.72 12.43
C VAL A 53 -5.32 1.22 13.05
N ASP A 54 -6.03 0.31 13.68
CA ASP A 54 -7.35 0.55 14.26
C ASP A 54 -7.26 1.34 15.58
N ASN A 55 -8.40 1.77 16.15
CA ASN A 55 -8.42 2.56 17.38
C ASN A 55 -8.00 1.79 18.65
N LYS A 56 -7.69 0.49 18.52
CA LYS A 56 -7.17 -0.40 19.56
C LYS A 56 -5.72 -0.85 19.25
N ASN A 57 -5.04 -0.17 18.33
CA ASN A 57 -3.68 -0.48 17.87
C ASN A 57 -3.54 -1.83 17.13
N VAL A 58 -4.62 -2.35 16.55
CA VAL A 58 -4.59 -3.55 15.72
C VAL A 58 -4.29 -3.17 14.27
N LYS A 59 -3.27 -3.80 13.68
CA LYS A 59 -2.86 -3.58 12.28
C LYS A 59 -3.76 -4.36 11.33
N THR A 60 -4.15 -3.73 10.22
CA THR A 60 -4.82 -4.41 9.09
C THR A 60 -3.83 -5.23 8.26
N PRO A 61 -4.29 -6.20 7.45
CA PRO A 61 -3.41 -6.86 6.48
C PRO A 61 -2.76 -5.88 5.48
N LEU A 62 -3.47 -4.81 5.10
CA LEU A 62 -2.93 -3.76 4.23
C LEU A 62 -1.71 -3.05 4.84
N HIS A 63 -1.64 -2.93 6.17
CA HIS A 63 -0.46 -2.38 6.86
C HIS A 63 0.79 -3.19 6.53
N ALA A 64 0.70 -4.52 6.60
CA ALA A 64 1.80 -5.41 6.27
C ALA A 64 2.19 -5.27 4.80
N THR A 65 1.21 -5.31 3.88
CA THR A 65 1.44 -5.14 2.44
C THR A 65 2.21 -3.86 2.11
N LEU A 66 1.80 -2.70 2.66
CA LEU A 66 2.47 -1.42 2.39
C LEU A 66 3.86 -1.35 3.05
N THR A 67 4.03 -1.92 4.24
CA THR A 67 5.34 -1.98 4.92
C THR A 67 6.33 -2.86 4.15
N GLU A 68 5.88 -4.02 3.68
CA GLU A 68 6.67 -4.92 2.85
C GLU A 68 7.02 -4.30 1.49
N LEU A 69 6.09 -3.55 0.89
CA LEU A 69 6.36 -2.82 -0.34
C LEU A 69 7.47 -1.79 -0.15
N PHE A 70 7.42 -0.99 0.93
CA PHE A 70 8.49 -0.03 1.23
C PHE A 70 9.84 -0.70 1.40
N ALA A 71 9.91 -1.79 2.16
CA ALA A 71 11.16 -2.55 2.31
C ALA A 71 11.67 -3.09 0.96
N ALA A 72 10.77 -3.58 0.11
CA ALA A 72 11.12 -4.07 -1.22
C ALA A 72 11.61 -2.96 -2.15
N GLN A 73 11.02 -1.76 -2.08
CA GLN A 73 11.47 -0.58 -2.82
C GLN A 73 12.88 -0.14 -2.38
N GLU A 74 13.16 -0.16 -1.08
CA GLU A 74 14.50 0.15 -0.56
C GLU A 74 15.54 -0.82 -1.09
N GLU A 75 15.25 -2.12 -1.12
CA GLU A 75 16.17 -3.12 -1.64
C GLU A 75 16.39 -2.94 -3.15
N ALA A 76 15.31 -2.77 -3.93
CA ALA A 76 15.41 -2.50 -5.36
C ALA A 76 16.25 -1.24 -5.67
N ALA A 77 16.11 -0.19 -4.85
CA ALA A 77 16.92 1.01 -4.97
C ALA A 77 18.41 0.77 -4.66
N ARG A 78 18.72 -0.06 -3.65
CA ARG A 78 20.09 -0.46 -3.32
C ARG A 78 20.73 -1.26 -4.46
N GLU A 79 20.00 -2.23 -5.01
CA GLU A 79 20.47 -3.05 -6.15
C GLU A 79 20.74 -2.20 -7.38
N MET A 80 19.81 -1.30 -7.75
CA MET A 80 19.98 -0.43 -8.91
C MET A 80 21.18 0.51 -8.73
N ARG A 81 21.36 1.05 -7.52
CA ARG A 81 22.52 1.89 -7.20
C ARG A 81 23.83 1.11 -7.30
N GLY A 82 23.85 -0.14 -6.85
CA GLY A 82 25.02 -1.03 -6.99
C GLY A 82 25.40 -1.28 -8.45
N ARG A 83 24.41 -1.46 -9.33
CA ARG A 83 24.62 -1.75 -10.76
C ARG A 83 24.95 -0.54 -11.61
N THR A 84 24.26 0.58 -11.37
CA THR A 84 24.25 1.73 -12.29
C THR A 84 24.96 2.96 -11.72
N ARG A 85 25.31 2.94 -10.42
CA ARG A 85 25.77 4.10 -9.64
C ARG A 85 24.77 5.27 -9.58
N ARG A 86 23.49 5.02 -9.88
CA ARG A 86 22.39 5.99 -9.79
C ARG A 86 21.26 5.43 -8.94
N LEU A 87 20.52 6.29 -8.26
CA LEU A 87 19.26 5.91 -7.62
C LEU A 87 18.17 5.73 -8.69
N PRO A 88 17.16 4.88 -8.44
CA PRO A 88 16.01 4.77 -9.32
C PRO A 88 15.25 6.10 -9.40
N GLY A 89 14.76 6.43 -10.60
CA GLY A 89 13.79 7.50 -10.77
C GLY A 89 12.42 7.10 -10.23
N TYR A 90 11.49 8.05 -10.14
CA TYR A 90 10.12 7.75 -9.71
C TYR A 90 9.42 6.77 -10.66
N GLU A 91 9.74 6.81 -11.96
CA GLU A 91 9.20 5.86 -12.94
C GLU A 91 9.68 4.43 -12.69
N ASP A 92 10.95 4.26 -12.31
CA ASP A 92 11.54 2.95 -12.02
C ASP A 92 10.89 2.33 -10.78
N ILE A 93 10.74 3.13 -9.71
CA ILE A 93 10.06 2.69 -8.49
C ILE A 93 8.59 2.42 -8.74
N ALA A 94 7.90 3.24 -9.54
CA ALA A 94 6.49 3.02 -9.85
C ALA A 94 6.29 1.70 -10.61
N ALA A 95 7.09 1.43 -11.64
CA ALA A 95 7.05 0.19 -12.40
C ALA A 95 7.41 -1.04 -11.55
N PHE A 96 8.43 -0.93 -10.70
CA PHE A 96 8.75 -1.97 -9.73
C PHE A 96 7.56 -2.27 -8.80
N SER A 97 6.97 -1.22 -8.23
CA SER A 97 5.87 -1.34 -7.26
C SER A 97 4.62 -1.95 -7.87
N GLU A 98 4.28 -1.56 -9.11
CA GLU A 98 3.16 -2.13 -9.85
C GLU A 98 3.34 -3.65 -10.00
N ASN A 99 4.50 -4.07 -10.52
CA ASN A 99 4.82 -5.48 -10.71
C ASN A 99 4.79 -6.27 -9.38
N TRP A 100 5.36 -5.68 -8.32
CA TRP A 100 5.38 -6.29 -6.99
C TRP A 100 3.98 -6.51 -6.42
N LEU A 101 3.08 -5.52 -6.57
CA LEU A 101 1.71 -5.60 -6.08
C LEU A 101 0.86 -6.59 -6.89
N ASN A 102 1.10 -6.68 -8.20
CA ASN A 102 0.39 -7.61 -9.09
C ASN A 102 0.82 -9.07 -8.90
N ALA A 103 2.10 -9.33 -8.62
CA ALA A 103 2.60 -10.69 -8.36
C ALA A 103 1.98 -11.35 -7.11
N ARG A 104 1.50 -10.54 -6.16
CA ARG A 104 0.86 -10.99 -4.91
C ARG A 104 -0.68 -11.05 -4.99
N ALA A 105 -1.29 -10.77 -6.14
CA ALA A 105 -2.74 -10.88 -6.27
C ALA A 105 -3.17 -12.35 -6.28
N PRO A 106 -4.18 -12.77 -5.49
CA PRO A 106 -4.84 -14.04 -5.77
C PRO A 106 -5.37 -13.96 -7.20
N ARG A 107 -5.03 -14.97 -8.02
CA ARG A 107 -5.54 -15.11 -9.39
C ARG A 107 -7.03 -15.38 -9.39
#